data_AF-A0A7K0LCZ8-F1
#
_entry.id   AF-A0A7K0LCZ8-F1
#
_cell.length_a   1.000
_cell.length_b   1.000
_cell.length_c   1.000
_cell.angle_alpha   90.00
_cell.angle_beta   90.00
_cell.angle_gamma   90.00
#
_symmetry.space_group_name_H-M   'P 1'
#
loop_
_entity.id
_entity.type
_entity.pdbx_description
1 polymer ?
#
loop_
_entity_poly.entity_id
_entity_poly.type
_entity_poly.pdbx_seq_one_letter_code
_entity_poly.pdbx_strand_id
1 'polypeptide(L)' 'MASVPTLEDLGDIRGKTVLVRTDFNVPMSGDDGARVITDDFRIRAALPTINYLVEGGAKVV' A
#
# COMPACT_ATOMS: atom_id res chain seq x y z
N MET A 1 13.49 -8.73 -23.68
CA MET A 1 13.49 -8.24 -22.28
C MET A 1 12.24 -8.79 -21.61
N ALA A 2 12.33 -9.38 -20.42
CA ALA A 2 11.14 -9.81 -19.70
C ALA A 2 10.41 -8.58 -19.13
N SER A 3 9.09 -8.52 -19.25
CA SER A 3 8.28 -7.46 -18.65
C SER A 3 8.24 -7.61 -17.12
N VAL A 4 8.12 -6.48 -16.43
CA VAL A 4 7.88 -6.50 -14.98
C VAL A 4 6.45 -7.02 -14.77
N PRO A 5 6.23 -8.06 -13.94
CA PRO A 5 4.89 -8.54 -13.62
C PRO A 5 4.03 -7.44 -12.97
N THR A 6 2.76 -7.38 -13.32
CA THR A 6 1.78 -6.44 -12.74
C THR A 6 0.88 -7.14 -11.73
N LEU A 7 -0.04 -6.41 -11.11
CA LEU A 7 -0.96 -6.97 -10.10
C LEU A 7 -1.87 -8.06 -10.70
N GLU A 8 -2.26 -7.89 -11.95
CA GLU A 8 -3.14 -8.82 -12.68
C GLU A 8 -2.47 -10.17 -12.95
N ASP A 9 -1.12 -10.22 -12.92
CA ASP A 9 -0.34 -11.45 -13.13
C ASP A 9 -0.28 -12.33 -11.87
N LEU A 10 -0.75 -11.85 -10.70
CA LEU A 10 -0.65 -12.56 -9.42
C LEU A 10 -1.53 -13.82 -9.30
N GLY A 11 -2.55 -13.97 -10.16
CA GLY A 11 -3.49 -15.08 -10.11
C GLY A 11 -4.41 -15.06 -8.89
N ASP A 12 -4.71 -16.23 -8.30
CA ASP A 12 -5.60 -16.31 -7.12
C ASP A 12 -4.85 -15.92 -5.83
N ILE A 13 -5.22 -14.76 -5.31
CA ILE A 13 -4.64 -14.14 -4.11
C ILE A 13 -5.45 -14.39 -2.83
N ARG A 14 -6.58 -15.11 -2.92
CA ARG A 14 -7.48 -15.33 -1.78
C ARG A 14 -6.80 -16.11 -0.66
N GLY A 15 -6.88 -15.59 0.57
CA GLY A 15 -6.27 -16.18 1.76
C GLY A 15 -4.74 -16.11 1.79
N LYS A 16 -4.09 -15.50 0.78
CA LYS A 16 -2.64 -15.30 0.76
C LYS A 16 -2.27 -14.10 1.62
N THR A 17 -1.06 -14.12 2.17
CA THR A 17 -0.46 -12.93 2.79
C THR A 17 0.45 -12.26 1.77
N VAL A 18 0.21 -10.98 1.48
CA VAL A 18 0.92 -10.20 0.47
C VAL A 18 1.66 -9.07 1.17
N LEU A 19 2.98 -9.05 1.04
CA LEU A 19 3.83 -7.95 1.51
C LEU A 19 3.78 -6.81 0.49
N VAL A 20 3.27 -5.65 0.88
CA VAL A 20 3.16 -4.48 0.01
C VAL A 20 4.15 -3.42 0.46
N ARG A 21 5.19 -3.20 -0.33
CA ARG A 21 6.14 -2.11 -0.09
C ARG A 21 5.56 -0.79 -0.58
N THR A 22 5.17 0.09 0.34
CA THR A 22 4.64 1.42 0.04
C THR A 22 5.66 2.53 0.34
N ASP A 23 5.46 3.69 -0.28
CA ASP A 23 6.13 4.94 0.12
C ASP A 23 5.21 5.72 1.07
N PHE A 24 5.39 5.53 2.38
CA PHE A 24 4.70 6.32 3.42
C PHE A 24 5.59 7.39 4.05
N ASN A 25 6.62 7.84 3.35
CA ASN A 25 7.43 8.96 3.79
C ASN A 25 6.68 10.29 3.54
N VAL A 26 5.80 10.66 4.48
CA VAL A 26 4.93 11.86 4.43
C VAL A 26 5.47 12.99 5.32
N PRO A 27 5.21 14.26 4.97
CA PRO A 27 5.56 15.38 5.84
C PRO A 27 4.71 15.35 7.12
N MET A 28 5.35 15.67 8.23
CA MET A 28 4.71 15.77 9.55
C MET A 28 5.07 17.11 10.21
N SER A 29 4.19 17.63 11.05
CA SER A 29 4.43 18.83 11.86
C SER A 29 4.07 18.60 13.33
N GLY A 30 4.63 19.42 14.22
CA GLY A 30 4.43 19.33 15.67
C GLY A 30 5.56 18.61 16.40
N ASP A 31 5.48 18.61 17.72
CA ASP A 31 6.45 17.95 18.60
C ASP A 31 6.26 16.43 18.60
N ASP A 32 7.30 15.66 18.96
CA ASP A 32 7.36 14.20 18.82
C ASP A 32 6.16 13.44 19.43
N GLY A 33 5.55 13.97 20.50
CA GLY A 33 4.37 13.37 21.14
C GLY A 33 3.02 13.78 20.52
N ALA A 34 3.00 14.71 19.57
CA ALA A 34 1.79 15.30 18.99
C ALA A 34 1.92 15.53 17.47
N ARG A 35 2.82 14.80 16.79
CA ARG A 35 3.03 14.97 15.35
C ARG A 35 1.77 14.64 14.56
N VAL A 36 1.44 15.50 13.60
CA VAL A 36 0.33 15.32 12.68
C VAL A 36 0.83 15.27 11.24
N ILE A 37 0.20 14.44 10.41
CA ILE A 37 0.47 14.40 8.97
C ILE A 37 -0.13 15.67 8.35
N THR A 38 0.68 16.43 7.61
CA THR A 38 0.23 17.67 6.97
C THR A 38 -0.18 17.48 5.52
N ASP A 39 0.30 16.42 4.87
CA ASP A 39 -0.08 15.99 3.52
C ASP A 39 -0.08 14.46 3.47
N ASP A 40 -1.23 13.87 3.15
CA ASP A 40 -1.45 12.43 3.11
C ASP A 40 -1.49 11.85 1.69
N PHE A 41 -1.09 12.62 0.68
CA PHE A 41 -1.14 12.22 -0.73
C PHE A 41 -0.51 10.85 -0.99
N ARG A 42 0.68 10.59 -0.41
CA ARG A 42 1.39 9.31 -0.59
C ARG A 42 0.68 8.12 0.06
N ILE A 43 -0.02 8.35 1.17
CA ILE A 43 -0.83 7.32 1.82
C ILE A 43 -2.03 6.99 0.92
N ARG A 44 -2.73 8.01 0.42
CA ARG A 44 -3.87 7.84 -0.49
C ARG A 44 -3.47 7.17 -1.81
N ALA A 45 -2.27 7.46 -2.32
CA ALA A 45 -1.74 6.86 -3.54
C ALA A 45 -1.55 5.34 -3.45
N ALA A 46 -1.37 4.78 -2.24
CA ALA A 46 -1.25 3.33 -2.04
C ALA A 46 -2.61 2.61 -1.95
N LEU A 47 -3.70 3.34 -1.71
CA LEU A 47 -5.02 2.75 -1.48
C LEU A 47 -5.53 1.89 -2.65
N PRO A 48 -5.36 2.24 -3.94
CA PRO A 48 -5.82 1.39 -5.03
C PRO A 48 -5.22 -0.02 -4.99
N THR A 49 -3.92 -0.14 -4.72
CA THR A 49 -3.23 -1.44 -4.61
C THR A 49 -3.69 -2.21 -3.37
N ILE A 50 -3.82 -1.54 -2.22
CA ILE A 50 -4.27 -2.19 -0.98
C ILE A 50 -5.70 -2.70 -1.14
N ASN A 51 -6.60 -1.88 -1.68
CA ASN A 51 -8.00 -2.24 -1.90
C ASN A 51 -8.14 -3.42 -2.87
N TYR A 52 -7.41 -3.41 -3.99
CA TYR A 52 -7.39 -4.53 -4.94
C TYR A 52 -7.06 -5.87 -4.23
N LEU A 53 -6.03 -5.87 -3.39
CA LEU A 53 -5.59 -7.08 -2.68
C LEU A 53 -6.58 -7.51 -1.60
N VAL A 54 -7.10 -6.57 -0.81
CA VAL A 54 -8.06 -6.84 0.27
C VAL A 54 -9.40 -7.33 -0.29
N GLU A 55 -9.92 -6.68 -1.34
CA GLU A 55 -11.15 -7.09 -2.03
C GLU A 55 -10.99 -8.47 -2.70
N GLY A 56 -9.78 -8.79 -3.18
CA GLY A 56 -9.41 -10.14 -3.65
C GLY A 56 -9.30 -11.19 -2.54
N GLY A 57 -9.43 -10.81 -1.28
CA GLY A 57 -9.39 -11.69 -0.11
C GLY A 57 -7.98 -12.00 0.39
N ALA A 58 -6.97 -11.22 -0.02
CA ALA A 58 -5.63 -11.32 0.53
C ALA A 58 -5.52 -10.59 1.88
N LYS A 59 -4.60 -11.06 2.72
CA LYS A 59 -4.12 -10.33 3.90
C LYS A 59 -2.93 -9.46 3.47
N VAL A 60 -3.05 -8.14 3.59
CA VAL A 60 -1.98 -7.20 3.27
C VAL A 60 -1.12 -6.94 4.51
N VAL A 61 0.21 -6.92 4.33
CA VAL A 61 1.22 -6.59 5.34
C VAL A 61 2.16 -5.52 4.80
#